data_AF-A0A1H8X844-F1
#
_entry.id   AF-A0A1H8X844-F1
#
_cell.length_a   1.000
_cell.length_b   1.000
_cell.length_c   1.000
_cell.angle_alpha   90.00
_cell.angle_beta   90.00
_cell.angle_gamma   90.00
#
_symmetry.space_group_name_H-M   'P 1'
#
loop_
_entity.id
_entity.type
_entity.pdbx_description
1 polymer ?
#
loop_
_entity_poly.entity_id
_entity_poly.type
_entity_poly.pdbx_seq_one_letter_code
_entity_poly.pdbx_strand_id
1 'polypeptide(L)'
;MKILLTMISLSALLSGCQNESGNPPVDIETTGGLNGVEIVETSDKYDVTEGLYYVHATIKTTGKQVFRNVFVRATYYNAMGHVVAKSKGEADLVLNPGDKDVVETACFFPTSSDMPTRVVLTTEEEYPK
;
A
#
# COMPACT_ATOMS: atom_id res chain seq x y z
N MET A 1 -38.45 -26.72 -5.67
CA MET A 1 -37.08 -26.39 -5.24
C MET A 1 -36.56 -25.29 -6.16
N LYS A 2 -36.49 -24.05 -5.68
CA LYS A 2 -36.10 -22.87 -6.48
C LYS A 2 -34.64 -22.53 -6.13
N ILE A 3 -33.73 -22.71 -7.08
CA ILE A 3 -32.33 -22.31 -6.93
C ILE A 3 -32.26 -20.83 -7.29
N LEU A 4 -31.98 -20.00 -6.29
CA LEU A 4 -31.80 -18.56 -6.46
C LEU A 4 -30.32 -18.31 -6.82
N LEU A 5 -30.06 -18.04 -8.10
CA LEU A 5 -28.74 -17.60 -8.56
C LEU A 5 -28.60 -16.10 -8.25
N THR A 6 -27.91 -15.76 -7.17
CA THR A 6 -27.50 -14.38 -6.88
C THR A 6 -26.25 -14.07 -7.70
N MET A 7 -26.42 -13.39 -8.84
CA MET A 7 -25.31 -12.71 -9.52
C MET A 7 -24.85 -11.54 -8.65
N ILE A 8 -23.65 -11.64 -8.10
CA ILE A 8 -22.95 -10.51 -7.49
C ILE A 8 -22.33 -9.73 -8.64
N SER A 9 -22.95 -8.61 -9.01
CA SER A 9 -22.38 -7.64 -9.92
C SER A 9 -21.18 -6.97 -9.26
N LEU A 10 -19.98 -7.39 -9.66
CA LEU A 10 -18.71 -6.78 -9.32
C LEU A 10 -18.58 -5.48 -10.12
N SER A 11 -18.94 -4.36 -9.51
CA SER A 11 -18.73 -3.03 -10.10
C SER A 11 -17.24 -2.71 -10.06
N ALA A 12 -16.52 -3.01 -11.14
CA ALA A 12 -15.17 -2.51 -11.34
C ALA A 12 -15.24 -0.98 -11.48
N LEU A 13 -14.73 -0.26 -10.50
CA LEU A 13 -14.48 1.18 -10.59
C LEU A 13 -13.34 1.37 -11.60
N LEU A 14 -13.70 1.71 -12.83
CA LEU A 14 -12.78 2.31 -13.80
C LEU A 14 -12.50 3.74 -13.31
N SER A 15 -11.50 3.89 -12.44
CA SER A 15 -10.93 5.21 -12.15
C SER A 15 -10.23 5.69 -13.42
N GLY A 16 -10.75 6.80 -13.95
CA GLY A 16 -10.35 7.38 -15.21
C GLY A 16 -8.85 7.68 -15.26
N CYS A 17 -8.25 7.38 -16.40
CA CYS A 17 -6.91 7.82 -16.74
C CYS A 17 -6.85 9.35 -16.71
N GLN A 18 -6.18 9.91 -15.70
CA GLN A 18 -5.61 11.24 -15.78
C GLN A 18 -4.12 11.09 -15.99
N ASN A 19 -3.67 11.68 -17.09
CA ASN A 19 -2.28 11.69 -17.57
C ASN A 19 -1.32 12.14 -16.46
N GLU A 20 -0.18 11.46 -16.30
CA GLU A 20 1.15 12.07 -16.13
C GLU A 20 2.23 11.01 -15.86
N SER A 21 3.41 11.23 -16.42
CA SER A 21 4.64 10.43 -16.32
C SER A 21 4.73 9.15 -17.16
N GLY A 22 5.75 9.08 -18.03
CA GLY A 22 6.12 7.90 -18.83
C GLY A 22 6.73 6.74 -18.02
N ASN A 23 6.33 6.58 -16.76
CA ASN A 23 6.73 5.45 -15.94
C ASN A 23 5.82 4.25 -16.25
N PRO A 24 6.36 3.02 -16.20
CA PRO A 24 5.53 1.84 -16.32
C PRO A 24 4.49 1.80 -15.17
N PRO A 25 3.26 1.32 -15.43
CA PRO A 25 2.28 1.17 -14.37
C PRO A 25 2.81 0.17 -13.32
N VAL A 26 2.64 0.53 -12.05
CA VAL A 26 2.99 -0.33 -10.91
C VAL A 26 1.70 -0.79 -10.25
N ASP A 27 1.55 -2.11 -10.08
CA ASP A 27 0.40 -2.67 -9.38
C ASP A 27 0.62 -2.59 -7.86
N ILE A 28 -0.30 -1.96 -7.12
CA ILE A 28 -0.21 -1.84 -5.66
C ILE A 28 -1.28 -2.73 -5.05
N GLU A 29 -0.82 -3.80 -4.42
CA GLU A 29 -1.65 -4.74 -3.69
C GLU A 29 -1.53 -4.46 -2.18
N THR A 30 -2.64 -4.64 -1.47
CA THR A 30 -2.63 -4.72 -0.01
C THR A 30 -2.85 -6.18 0.38
N THR A 31 -2.02 -6.68 1.30
CA THR A 31 -2.24 -7.99 1.92
C THR A 31 -2.62 -7.80 3.37
N GLY A 32 -3.32 -8.78 3.94
CA GLY A 32 -3.68 -8.77 5.36
C GLY A 32 -2.49 -8.45 6.26
N GLY A 33 -2.76 -7.76 7.37
CA GLY A 33 -1.74 -7.27 8.29
C GLY A 33 -2.28 -7.21 9.72
N LEU A 34 -2.01 -6.11 10.40
CA LEU A 34 -2.46 -5.86 11.76
C LEU A 34 -3.99 -5.83 11.86
N ASN A 35 -4.58 -6.78 12.61
CA ASN A 35 -6.03 -6.85 12.80
C ASN A 35 -6.57 -5.56 13.43
N GLY A 36 -7.53 -4.90 12.76
CA GLY A 36 -8.10 -3.63 13.19
C GLY A 36 -7.38 -2.39 12.68
N VAL A 37 -6.43 -2.55 11.76
CA VAL A 37 -5.86 -1.45 10.95
C VAL A 37 -5.92 -1.83 9.47
N GLU A 38 -6.61 -1.01 8.68
CA GLU A 38 -6.84 -1.24 7.25
C GLU A 38 -6.16 -0.16 6.41
N ILE A 39 -5.57 -0.56 5.28
CA ILE A 39 -5.17 0.39 4.24
C ILE A 39 -6.42 0.67 3.40
N VAL A 40 -6.85 1.94 3.37
CA VAL A 40 -8.11 2.36 2.74
C VAL A 40 -7.90 3.13 1.43
N GLU A 41 -6.67 3.60 1.19
CA GLU A 41 -6.29 4.33 -0.02
C GLU A 41 -4.78 4.19 -0.25
N THR A 42 -4.36 4.17 -1.50
CA THR A 42 -2.96 4.10 -1.91
C THR A 42 -2.69 5.05 -3.06
N SER A 43 -1.51 5.64 -3.07
CA SER A 43 -0.99 6.39 -4.21
C SER A 43 0.52 6.22 -4.30
N ASP A 44 1.10 6.51 -5.45
CA ASP A 44 2.53 6.42 -5.65
C ASP A 44 3.06 7.52 -6.55
N LYS A 45 4.37 7.77 -6.44
CA LYS A 45 5.11 8.71 -7.27
C LYS A 45 6.55 8.26 -7.40
N TYR A 46 7.06 8.25 -8.63
CA TYR A 46 8.49 8.13 -8.88
C TYR A 46 9.10 9.50 -9.17
N ASP A 47 10.06 9.91 -8.34
CA ASP A 47 10.90 11.07 -8.58
C ASP A 47 12.12 10.67 -9.41
N VAL A 48 12.07 10.99 -10.70
CA VAL A 48 13.14 10.69 -11.67
C VAL A 48 14.45 11.44 -11.38
N THR A 49 14.40 12.53 -10.61
CA THR A 49 15.58 13.36 -10.29
C THR A 49 16.36 12.72 -9.15
N GLU A 50 15.63 12.19 -8.18
CA GLU A 50 16.21 11.56 -6.98
C GLU A 50 16.38 10.05 -7.11
N GLY A 51 15.75 9.44 -8.12
CA GLY A 51 15.66 7.99 -8.24
C GLY A 51 14.86 7.37 -7.09
N LEU A 52 13.88 8.08 -6.54
CA LEU A 52 13.11 7.63 -5.39
C LEU A 52 11.68 7.31 -5.79
N TYR A 53 11.24 6.10 -5.44
CA TYR A 53 9.86 5.66 -5.58
C TYR A 53 9.15 5.74 -4.23
N TYR A 54 8.18 6.65 -4.16
CA TYR A 54 7.35 6.90 -2.99
C TYR A 54 6.02 6.16 -3.16
N VAL A 55 5.61 5.44 -2.11
CA VAL A 55 4.29 4.83 -2.01
C VAL A 55 3.64 5.34 -0.73
N HIS A 56 2.50 5.99 -0.86
CA HIS A 56 1.67 6.47 0.23
C HIS A 56 0.53 5.50 0.48
N ALA A 57 0.31 5.19 1.76
CA ALA A 57 -0.79 4.38 2.22
C ALA A 57 -1.58 5.15 3.27
N THR A 58 -2.86 5.43 2.99
CA THR A 58 -3.77 5.92 4.03
C THR A 58 -4.24 4.72 4.84
N ILE A 59 -3.86 4.67 6.12
CA ILE A 59 -4.34 3.67 7.05
C ILE A 59 -5.51 4.21 7.88
N LYS A 60 -6.38 3.31 8.32
CA LYS A 60 -7.49 3.60 9.21
C LYS A 60 -7.59 2.54 10.29
N THR A 61 -7.70 2.96 11.54
CA THR A 61 -8.01 2.03 12.64
C THR A 61 -9.51 1.69 12.63
N THR A 62 -9.82 0.41 12.44
CA THR A 62 -11.18 -0.14 12.48
C THR A 62 -11.45 -0.95 13.74
N GLY A 63 -10.40 -1.30 14.48
CA GLY A 63 -10.48 -1.93 15.79
C GLY A 63 -10.95 -0.99 16.90
N LYS A 64 -11.26 -1.57 18.07
CA LYS A 64 -11.62 -0.81 19.30
C LYS A 64 -10.42 -0.55 20.21
N GLN A 65 -9.25 -1.07 19.87
CA GLN A 65 -8.03 -0.92 20.64
C GLN A 65 -7.22 0.29 20.16
N VAL A 66 -6.34 0.77 21.04
CA VAL A 66 -5.30 1.74 20.68
C VAL A 66 -4.10 0.97 20.14
N PHE A 67 -3.56 1.40 19.01
CA PHE A 67 -2.34 0.84 18.41
C PHE A 67 -1.15 1.77 18.64
N ARG A 68 0.06 1.19 18.75
CA ARG A 68 1.30 1.95 18.98
C ARG A 68 2.40 1.46 18.07
N ASN A 69 3.25 2.37 17.56
CA ASN A 69 4.35 2.01 16.67
C ASN A 69 3.86 1.19 15.45
N VAL A 70 2.76 1.65 14.83
CA VAL A 70 2.26 1.03 13.60
C VAL A 70 3.14 1.46 12.44
N PHE A 71 3.45 0.54 11.54
CA PHE A 71 4.18 0.84 10.32
C PHE A 71 3.59 0.11 9.14
N VAL A 72 3.82 0.67 7.94
CA VAL A 72 3.51 0.03 6.67
C VAL A 72 4.81 -0.47 6.08
N ARG A 73 4.90 -1.78 5.86
CA ARG A 73 5.98 -2.40 5.10
C ARG A 73 5.59 -2.45 3.62
N ALA A 74 6.47 -1.97 2.76
CA ALA A 74 6.35 -2.18 1.33
C ALA A 74 7.36 -3.24 0.88
N THR A 75 6.88 -4.23 0.12
CA THR A 75 7.73 -5.21 -0.56
C THR A 75 7.58 -5.04 -2.06
N TYR A 76 8.69 -4.77 -2.75
CA TYR A 76 8.73 -4.42 -4.16
C TYR A 76 9.15 -5.63 -4.99
N TYR A 77 8.44 -5.89 -6.08
CA TYR A 77 8.65 -7.04 -6.97
C TYR A 77 8.89 -6.59 -8.42
N ASN A 78 9.79 -7.29 -9.11
CA ASN A 78 9.96 -7.13 -10.55
C ASN A 78 8.94 -7.97 -11.35
N ALA A 79 9.00 -7.86 -12.68
CA ALA A 79 8.10 -8.57 -13.61
C ALA A 79 8.15 -10.10 -13.50
N MET A 80 9.23 -10.67 -12.96
CA MET A 80 9.37 -12.11 -12.73
C MET A 80 8.77 -12.55 -11.37
N GLY A 81 8.26 -11.60 -10.57
CA GLY A 81 7.76 -11.87 -9.23
C GLY A 81 8.85 -12.01 -8.17
N HIS A 82 10.10 -11.64 -8.46
CA HIS A 82 11.17 -11.64 -7.47
C HIS A 82 11.15 -10.36 -6.63
N VAL A 83 11.38 -10.49 -5.33
CA VAL A 83 11.57 -9.33 -4.44
C VAL A 83 12.86 -8.62 -4.83
N VAL A 84 12.76 -7.33 -5.15
CA VAL A 84 13.90 -6.48 -5.50
C VAL A 84 14.26 -5.49 -4.40
N ALA A 85 13.29 -5.13 -3.56
CA ALA A 85 13.53 -4.25 -2.41
C ALA A 85 12.47 -4.41 -1.32
N LYS A 86 12.75 -3.84 -0.15
CA LYS A 86 11.80 -3.64 0.94
C LYS A 86 12.04 -2.27 1.57
N SER A 87 10.97 -1.60 1.99
CA SER A 87 11.04 -0.37 2.77
C SER A 87 9.99 -0.41 3.88
N LYS A 88 10.08 0.55 4.81
CA LYS A 88 9.07 0.77 5.84
C LYS A 88 8.79 2.26 5.99
N GLY A 89 7.54 2.58 6.29
CA GLY A 89 7.07 3.90 6.69
C GLY A 89 6.39 3.78 8.05
N GLU A 90 6.58 4.77 8.91
CA GLU A 90 6.01 4.78 10.26
C GLU A 90 4.75 5.64 10.26
N ALA A 91 3.70 5.15 10.92
CA ALA A 91 2.53 5.95 11.24
C ALA A 91 2.79 6.79 12.50
N ASP A 92 1.82 7.62 12.86
CA ASP A 92 1.74 8.29 14.15
C ASP A 92 1.98 7.30 15.30
N LEU A 93 2.72 7.76 16.30
CA LEU A 93 3.19 6.95 17.43
C LEU A 93 2.04 6.22 18.14
N VAL A 94 0.85 6.83 18.16
CA VAL A 94 -0.36 6.31 18.79
C VAL A 94 -1.54 6.54 17.85
N LEU A 95 -2.25 5.46 17.50
CA LEU A 95 -3.48 5.51 16.71
C LEU A 95 -4.66 5.05 17.58
N ASN A 96 -5.62 5.94 17.82
CA ASN A 96 -6.87 5.65 18.53
C ASN A 96 -7.89 5.02 17.57
N PRO A 97 -8.94 4.35 18.09
CA PRO A 97 -10.04 3.85 17.27
C PRO A 97 -10.68 4.92 16.38
N GLY A 98 -10.74 4.68 15.07
CA GLY A 98 -11.30 5.57 14.07
C GLY A 98 -10.32 6.56 13.45
N ASP A 99 -9.11 6.70 14.01
CA ASP A 99 -8.05 7.56 13.46
C ASP A 99 -7.65 7.11 12.05
N LYS A 100 -7.19 8.09 11.28
CA LYS A 100 -6.56 7.90 9.98
C LYS A 100 -5.20 8.54 9.98
N ASP A 101 -4.28 7.94 9.24
CA ASP A 101 -2.96 8.49 9.02
C ASP A 101 -2.45 8.14 7.62
N VAL A 102 -1.52 8.94 7.10
CA VAL A 102 -0.88 8.74 5.80
C VAL A 102 0.57 8.32 6.04
N VAL A 103 0.87 7.08 5.69
CA VAL A 103 2.20 6.49 5.85
C VAL A 103 2.92 6.52 4.51
N GLU A 104 4.09 7.15 4.47
CA GLU A 104 4.96 7.16 3.30
C GLU A 104 6.05 6.09 3.42
N THR A 105 6.19 5.28 2.38
CA THR A 105 7.36 4.41 2.19
C THR A 105 8.15 4.91 0.98
N ALA A 106 9.49 4.87 1.07
CA ALA A 106 10.36 5.29 -0.03
C ALA A 106 11.42 4.24 -0.30
N CYS A 107 11.75 4.03 -1.57
CA CYS A 107 12.83 3.14 -1.98
C CYS A 107 13.56 3.69 -3.20
N PHE A 108 14.88 3.49 -3.24
CA PHE A 108 15.74 3.99 -4.32
C PHE A 108 15.76 3.00 -5.49
N PHE A 109 15.35 3.49 -6.66
CA PHE A 109 15.44 2.86 -7.97
C PHE A 109 16.13 3.87 -8.90
N PRO A 110 17.39 3.65 -9.31
CA PRO A 110 18.18 4.66 -10.02
C PRO A 110 17.54 5.19 -11.31
N THR A 111 16.77 4.34 -11.99
CA THR A 111 16.10 4.66 -13.25
C THR A 111 14.68 4.12 -13.27
N SER A 112 13.84 4.66 -14.14
CA SER A 112 12.47 4.15 -14.33
C SER A 112 12.44 2.69 -14.83
N SER A 113 13.51 2.21 -15.48
CA SER A 113 13.64 0.80 -15.87
C SER A 113 13.95 -0.13 -14.69
N ASP A 114 14.45 0.40 -13.58
CA ASP A 114 14.68 -0.38 -12.35
C ASP A 114 13.41 -0.47 -11.49
N MET A 115 12.37 0.29 -11.83
CA MET A 115 11.13 0.35 -11.04
C MET A 115 10.48 -1.04 -10.91
N PRO A 116 9.85 -1.30 -9.75
CA PRO A 116 9.08 -2.50 -9.56
C PRO A 116 7.87 -2.51 -10.48
N THR A 117 7.39 -3.69 -10.85
CA THR A 117 6.09 -3.84 -11.52
C THR A 117 4.96 -4.03 -10.53
N ARG A 118 5.29 -4.40 -9.28
CA ARG A 118 4.32 -4.63 -8.22
C ARG A 118 4.87 -4.25 -6.85
N VAL A 119 4.02 -3.68 -6.01
CA VAL A 119 4.27 -3.44 -4.58
C VAL A 119 3.20 -4.13 -3.76
N VAL A 120 3.61 -4.82 -2.70
CA VAL A 120 2.69 -5.35 -1.69
C VAL A 120 2.89 -4.59 -0.39
N LEU A 121 1.80 -4.00 0.11
CA LEU A 121 1.77 -3.26 1.38
C LEU A 121 1.19 -4.12 2.50
N THR A 122 1.79 -4.03 3.69
CA THR A 122 1.36 -4.76 4.90
C THR A 122 1.47 -3.86 6.11
N THR A 123 0.41 -3.81 6.94
CA THR A 123 0.44 -3.14 8.24
C THR A 123 1.01 -4.07 9.31
N GLU A 124 1.91 -3.54 10.12
CA GLU A 124 2.56 -4.26 11.22
C GLU A 124 2.64 -3.37 12.47
N GLU A 125 2.83 -3.97 13.64
CA GLU A 125 3.02 -3.28 14.93
C GLU A 125 4.32 -3.77 15.56
N GLU A 126 5.19 -2.86 16.00
CA GLU A 126 6.42 -3.23 16.71
C GLU A 126 6.24 -3.06 18.23
N TYR A 127 6.32 -4.19 18.94
CA TYR A 127 6.38 -4.19 20.39
C TYR A 127 7.85 -4.09 20.83
N PRO A 128 8.23 -3.14 21.72
CA PRO A 128 9.55 -3.15 22.32
C PRO A 128 9.76 -4.47 23.06
N LYS A 129 10.91 -5.11 22.82
CA LYS A 129 11.34 -6.36 23.45
C LYS A 129 11.61 -6.20 24.93
#